data_AF-A0A2N5DQ27-F1
#
_entry.id   AF-A0A2N5DQ27-F1
#
_cell.length_a   1.000
_cell.length_b   1.000
_cell.length_c   1.000
_cell.angle_alpha   90.00
_cell.angle_beta   90.00
_cell.angle_gamma   90.00
#
_symmetry.space_group_name_H-M   'P 1'
#
loop_
_entity.id
_entity.type
_entity.pdbx_description
1 polymer ?
#
loop_
_entity_poly.entity_id
_entity_poly.type
_entity_poly.pdbx_seq_one_letter_code
_entity_poly.pdbx_strand_id
1 'polypeptide(L)'
;MLNVVVTATGPLFTLDEAKVHLNVLHADDDTNIEVLSNAAVAAVLQHCNIATVPEGDIPEAAFKVASLIVLSVLYGGGQLDAARLPASARMLVDPYRWLRV
;
A
#
# COMPACT_ATOMS: atom_id res chain seq x y z
N MET A 1 -6.02 31.65 -12.06
CA MET A 1 -6.30 31.63 -10.61
C MET A 1 -6.27 30.17 -10.18
N LEU A 2 -5.53 29.83 -9.12
CA LEU A 2 -5.26 28.45 -8.70
C LEU A 2 -6.57 27.67 -8.50
N ASN A 3 -6.78 26.62 -9.28
CA ASN A 3 -7.78 25.61 -8.96
C ASN A 3 -7.21 24.77 -7.82
N VAL A 4 -7.77 24.96 -6.62
CA VAL A 4 -7.51 24.11 -5.46
C VAL A 4 -8.01 22.71 -5.80
N VAL A 5 -7.09 21.76 -5.96
CA VAL A 5 -7.44 20.36 -6.16
C VAL A 5 -7.51 19.71 -4.78
N VAL A 6 -8.72 19.38 -4.34
CA VAL A 6 -8.92 18.44 -3.23
C VAL A 6 -8.84 17.05 -3.86
N THR A 7 -7.72 16.35 -3.70
CA THR A 7 -7.50 15.01 -4.30
C THR A 7 -7.92 13.85 -3.38
N ALA A 8 -8.75 14.13 -2.35
CA ALA A 8 -8.94 13.25 -1.19
C ALA A 8 -7.56 12.93 -0.54
N THR A 9 -7.38 12.19 0.54
CA THR A 9 -7.86 10.83 0.80
C THR A 9 -7.36 10.48 2.19
N GLY A 10 -8.22 9.87 3.01
CA GLY A 10 -7.77 9.21 4.24
C GLY A 10 -6.79 8.07 3.93
N PRO A 11 -6.33 7.33 4.95
CA PRO A 11 -5.46 6.18 4.73
C PRO A 11 -6.14 5.17 3.78
N LEU A 12 -5.37 4.54 2.89
CA LEU A 12 -5.84 3.56 1.89
C LEU A 12 -6.62 2.39 2.53
N PHE A 13 -6.27 2.08 3.76
CA PHE A 13 -6.97 1.13 4.64
C PHE A 13 -6.77 1.56 6.09
N THR A 14 -7.68 1.16 6.98
CA THR A 14 -7.59 1.51 8.41
C THR A 14 -6.64 0.57 9.16
N LEU A 15 -6.24 0.97 10.36
CA LEU A 15 -5.45 0.11 11.27
C LEU A 15 -6.19 -1.19 11.59
N ASP A 16 -7.51 -1.13 11.81
CA ASP A 16 -8.32 -2.32 12.09
C ASP A 16 -8.32 -3.30 10.90
N GLU A 17 -8.41 -2.80 9.66
CA GLU A 17 -8.32 -3.62 8.46
C GLU A 17 -6.93 -4.28 8.33
N ALA A 18 -5.87 -3.55 8.67
CA ALA A 18 -4.51 -4.05 8.70
C ALA A 18 -4.33 -5.17 9.74
N LYS A 19 -4.89 -4.97 10.94
CA LYS A 19 -4.85 -5.95 12.04
C LYS A 19 -5.63 -7.20 11.73
N VAL A 20 -6.82 -7.07 11.13
CA VAL A 20 -7.61 -8.21 10.63
C VAL A 20 -6.82 -9.00 9.60
N HIS A 21 -6.12 -8.32 8.67
CA HIS A 21 -5.28 -8.99 7.69
C HIS A 21 -4.11 -9.77 8.31
N LEU A 22 -3.49 -9.21 9.36
CA LEU A 22 -2.35 -9.82 10.07
C LEU A 22 -2.77 -10.83 11.14
N ASN A 23 -4.08 -11.01 11.39
CA ASN A 23 -4.62 -11.75 12.53
C ASN A 23 -4.10 -11.26 13.90
N VAL A 24 -3.88 -9.96 14.03
CA VAL A 24 -3.42 -9.32 15.29
C VAL A 24 -4.64 -8.82 16.07
N LEU A 25 -4.88 -9.40 17.24
CA LEU A 25 -6.04 -9.10 18.09
C LEU A 25 -5.74 -8.15 19.26
N HIS A 26 -4.46 -7.84 19.51
CA HIS A 26 -4.02 -6.95 20.59
C HIS A 26 -3.63 -5.57 20.05
N ALA A 27 -3.43 -4.61 20.96
CA ALA A 27 -3.09 -3.23 20.63
C ALA A 27 -1.60 -2.89 20.75
N ASP A 28 -0.78 -3.79 21.30
CA ASP A 28 0.63 -3.51 21.60
C ASP A 28 1.46 -3.17 20.36
N ASP A 29 1.06 -3.70 19.19
CA ASP A 29 1.75 -3.49 17.92
C ASP A 29 1.12 -2.40 17.05
N ASP A 30 0.12 -1.67 17.54
CA ASP A 30 -0.64 -0.70 16.74
C ASP A 30 0.28 0.35 16.09
N THR A 31 1.20 0.92 16.87
CA THR A 31 2.18 1.90 16.37
C THR A 31 3.13 1.27 15.34
N ASN A 32 3.54 0.02 15.53
CA ASN A 32 4.41 -0.68 14.58
C ASN A 32 3.67 -0.96 13.27
N ILE A 33 2.44 -1.49 13.35
CA ILE A 33 1.59 -1.79 12.20
C ILE A 33 1.30 -0.50 11.41
N GLU A 34 1.06 0.63 12.07
CA GLU A 34 0.85 1.91 11.41
C GLU A 34 2.09 2.37 10.62
N VAL A 35 3.27 2.29 11.22
CA VAL A 35 4.54 2.63 10.54
C VAL A 35 4.77 1.72 9.33
N LEU A 36 4.56 0.41 9.49
CA LEU A 36 4.73 -0.56 8.41
C LEU A 36 3.67 -0.40 7.31
N SER A 37 2.46 0.02 7.66
CA SER A 37 1.39 0.31 6.69
C SER A 37 1.77 1.47 5.79
N ASN A 38 2.32 2.55 6.36
CA ASN A 38 2.83 3.68 5.60
C ASN A 38 3.98 3.28 4.67
N ALA A 39 4.92 2.46 5.17
CA ALA A 39 6.03 1.95 4.37
C ALA A 39 5.54 1.04 3.22
N ALA A 40 4.54 0.20 3.48
CA ALA A 40 3.96 -0.69 2.49
C ALA A 40 3.27 0.08 1.34
N VAL A 41 2.45 1.08 1.67
CA VAL A 41 1.81 1.94 0.67
C VAL A 41 2.86 2.69 -0.15
N ALA A 42 3.88 3.26 0.50
CA ALA A 42 4.96 3.95 -0.19
C ALA A 42 5.71 3.03 -1.17
N ALA A 43 5.99 1.79 -0.78
CA ALA A 43 6.65 0.82 -1.64
C ALA A 43 5.81 0.46 -2.88
N VAL A 44 4.49 0.32 -2.73
CA VAL A 44 3.58 0.05 -3.84
C VAL A 44 3.51 1.23 -4.81
N LEU A 45 3.37 2.46 -4.30
CA LEU A 45 3.35 3.67 -5.12
C LEU A 45 4.68 3.88 -5.86
N GLN A 46 5.81 3.65 -5.18
CA GLN A 46 7.14 3.75 -5.77
C GLN A 46 7.33 2.73 -6.91
N HIS A 47 6.84 1.50 -6.76
CA HIS A 47 6.91 0.49 -7.82
C HIS A 47 6.15 0.91 -9.09
N CYS A 48 4.98 1.52 -8.91
CA CYS A 48 4.15 2.04 -10.01
C CYS A 48 4.67 3.37 -10.58
N ASN A 49 5.60 4.03 -9.89
CA ASN A 49 6.12 5.36 -10.21
C ASN A 49 5.00 6.44 -10.27
N ILE A 50 4.08 6.38 -9.30
CA ILE A 50 2.98 7.34 -9.14
C ILE A 50 2.99 7.92 -7.72
N ALA A 51 2.47 9.15 -7.56
CA ALA A 51 2.44 9.81 -6.26
C ALA A 51 1.15 9.54 -5.47
N THR A 52 0.07 9.20 -6.16
CA THR A 52 -1.27 8.99 -5.60
C THR A 52 -1.91 7.77 -6.25
N VAL A 53 -2.72 7.04 -5.49
CA VAL A 53 -3.53 5.93 -6.02
C VAL A 53 -4.54 6.50 -7.03
N PRO A 54 -4.72 5.89 -8.20
CA PRO A 54 -5.74 6.33 -9.15
C PRO A 54 -7.14 6.17 -8.56
N GLU A 55 -8.00 7.17 -8.75
CA GLU A 55 -9.39 7.13 -8.27
C GLU A 55 -10.17 6.00 -8.96
N GLY A 56 -10.99 5.29 -8.17
CA GLY A 56 -11.93 4.29 -8.66
C GLY A 56 -11.88 2.97 -7.90
N ASP A 57 -13.01 2.26 -7.87
CA ASP A 57 -13.17 1.04 -7.06
C ASP A 57 -12.15 -0.06 -7.36
N ILE A 58 -11.81 -0.25 -8.65
CA ILE A 58 -10.87 -1.28 -9.10
C ILE A 58 -9.40 -0.93 -8.78
N PRO A 59 -8.88 0.26 -9.14
CA PRO A 59 -7.52 0.64 -8.77
C PRO A 59 -7.35 0.73 -7.25
N GLU A 60 -8.28 1.34 -6.52
CA GLU A 60 -8.18 1.45 -5.06
C GLU A 60 -8.13 0.07 -4.39
N ALA A 61 -9.00 -0.86 -4.80
CA ALA A 61 -8.95 -2.24 -4.28
C ALA A 61 -7.63 -2.95 -4.60
N ALA A 62 -7.10 -2.79 -5.82
CA ALA A 62 -5.83 -3.41 -6.21
C ALA A 62 -4.65 -2.88 -5.38
N PHE A 63 -4.57 -1.56 -5.19
CA PHE A 63 -3.52 -0.94 -4.39
C PHE A 63 -3.66 -1.27 -2.90
N LYS A 64 -4.89 -1.36 -2.38
CA LYS A 64 -5.17 -1.77 -0.99
C LYS A 64 -4.69 -3.19 -0.73
N VAL A 65 -5.10 -4.15 -1.56
CA VAL A 65 -4.69 -5.56 -1.40
C VAL A 65 -3.18 -5.71 -1.58
N ALA A 66 -2.58 -5.04 -2.57
CA ALA A 66 -1.13 -5.09 -2.76
C ALA A 66 -0.37 -4.54 -1.55
N SER A 67 -0.84 -3.44 -0.96
CA SER A 67 -0.22 -2.85 0.23
C SER A 67 -0.37 -3.75 1.46
N LEU A 68 -1.50 -4.44 1.64
CA LEU A 68 -1.68 -5.41 2.72
C LEU A 68 -0.75 -6.63 2.58
N ILE A 69 -0.56 -7.13 1.35
CA ILE A 69 0.40 -8.20 1.08
C ILE A 69 1.82 -7.74 1.45
N VAL A 70 2.22 -6.54 1.05
CA VAL A 70 3.54 -5.97 1.40
C VAL A 70 3.68 -5.77 2.91
N LEU A 71 2.63 -5.31 3.58
CA LEU A 71 2.57 -5.18 5.03
C LEU A 71 2.83 -6.52 5.73
N SER A 72 2.20 -7.61 5.26
CA SER A 72 2.42 -8.94 5.84
C SER A 72 3.88 -9.38 5.77
N VAL A 73 4.57 -9.04 4.68
CA VAL A 73 5.99 -9.36 4.49
C VAL A 73 6.85 -8.54 5.46
N LEU A 74 6.59 -7.24 5.55
CA LEU A 74 7.31 -6.34 6.45
C LEU A 74 7.12 -6.72 7.93
N TYR A 75 5.88 -7.02 8.32
CA TYR A 75 5.54 -7.41 9.69
C TYR A 75 6.15 -8.75 10.08
N GLY A 76 6.19 -9.71 9.14
CA GLY A 76 6.86 -11.00 9.32
C GLY A 76 8.39 -10.93 9.40
N GLY A 77 9.00 -9.74 9.39
CA GLY A 77 10.46 -9.54 9.38
C GLY A 77 11.10 -9.79 8.00
N GLY A 78 10.29 -9.90 6.95
CA GLY A 78 10.76 -10.00 5.58
C GLY A 78 11.36 -8.68 5.11
N GLN A 79 12.49 -8.78 4.42
CA GLN A 79 13.09 -7.62 3.77
C GLN A 79 12.43 -7.41 2.41
N LEU A 80 11.99 -6.19 2.14
CA LEU A 80 11.70 -5.79 0.78
C LEU A 80 13.03 -5.63 0.05
N ASP A 81 13.20 -6.42 -1.00
CA ASP A 81 14.25 -6.13 -1.97
C ASP A 81 13.89 -4.77 -2.59
N ALA A 82 14.82 -3.82 -2.54
CA ALA A 82 14.61 -2.44 -2.98
C ALA A 82 14.10 -2.35 -4.44
N ALA A 83 14.24 -3.42 -5.21
CA ALA A 83 13.77 -3.51 -6.59
C ALA A 83 12.50 -4.36 -6.81
N ARG A 84 11.99 -5.09 -5.80
CA ARG A 84 10.95 -6.10 -6.03
C ARG A 84 9.94 -6.23 -4.89
N LEU A 85 8.72 -5.76 -5.16
CA LEU A 85 7.53 -6.18 -4.41
C LEU A 85 7.29 -7.69 -4.54
N PRO A 86 6.56 -8.31 -3.59
CA PRO A 86 6.10 -9.68 -3.70
C PRO A 86 5.38 -9.94 -5.03
N ALA A 87 5.58 -11.11 -5.63
CA ALA A 87 5.04 -11.44 -6.95
C ALA A 87 3.51 -11.24 -7.04
N SER A 88 2.78 -11.60 -5.98
CA SER A 88 1.34 -11.40 -5.86
C SER A 88 0.94 -9.92 -5.82
N ALA A 89 1.68 -9.08 -5.09
CA ALA A 89 1.44 -7.64 -5.07
C ALA A 89 1.69 -7.01 -6.45
N ARG A 90 2.78 -7.40 -7.14
CA ARG A 90 3.10 -6.90 -8.49
C ARG A 90 2.01 -7.21 -9.50
N MET A 91 1.48 -8.44 -9.51
CA MET A 91 0.43 -8.83 -10.46
C MET A 91 -0.80 -7.92 -10.39
N LEU A 92 -1.10 -7.35 -9.22
CA LEU A 92 -2.23 -6.45 -9.02
C LEU A 92 -1.95 -5.02 -9.48
N VAL A 93 -0.70 -4.55 -9.34
CA VAL A 93 -0.35 -3.13 -9.54
C VAL A 93 0.44 -2.85 -10.83
N ASP A 94 1.01 -3.89 -11.45
CA ASP A 94 1.73 -3.80 -12.73
C ASP A 94 0.89 -3.17 -13.86
N PRO A 95 -0.44 -3.40 -13.98
CA PRO A 95 -1.27 -2.72 -14.98
C PRO A 95 -1.31 -1.20 -14.84
N TYR A 96 -1.06 -0.67 -13.64
CA TYR A 96 -1.07 0.75 -13.34
C TYR A 96 0.32 1.39 -13.38
N ARG A 97 1.35 0.59 -13.70
CA ARG A 97 2.74 1.05 -13.71
C ARG A 97 3.01 1.95 -14.91
N TRP A 98 3.50 3.16 -14.66
CA TRP A 98 3.95 4.04 -15.73
C TRP A 98 5.31 3.58 -16.24
N LEU A 99 5.30 2.83 -17.34
CA LEU A 99 6.51 2.52 -18.10
C LEU A 99 6.95 3.80 -18.85
N ARG A 100 8.04 4.42 -18.39
CA ARG A 100 8.77 5.37 -19.24
C ARG A 100 9.36 4.58 -20.40
N VAL A 101 8.89 4.86 -21.62
CA VAL A 101 9.54 4.46 -22.87
C VAL A 101 10.73 5.38 -23.11
#